data_AF-A0A957HHH3-F1
#
_entry.id   AF-A0A957HHH3-F1
#
_cell.length_a   1.000
_cell.length_b   1.000
_cell.length_c   1.000
_cell.angle_alpha   90.00
_cell.angle_beta   90.00
_cell.angle_gamma   90.00
#
_symmetry.space_group_name_H-M   'P 1'
#
loop_
_entity.id
_entity.type
_entity.pdbx_description
1 polymer ?
#
loop_
_entity_poly.entity_id
_entity_poly.type
_entity_poly.pdbx_seq_one_letter_code
_entity_poly.pdbx_strand_id
1 'polypeptide(L)'
;MSENDLNKGVGKPLIVAGLGDVRDQLDRCFLPLGLELDSMFAGRKYVGEVNGRSLTITIALRTRNKYVTSDISYRKFTGLWMDISVETPVMSRMMMAQPRGWARRFSAFVQRWRGQQPVENAPNLVENFMAFAHDPAWGEMFLADTAVQSHLILLMNHPTLPPGAAVYLTPGKWMWTTPAMPSDFTPEAAQQWVYALGHLAAAAEQSPPMTAVQPSWLERQNPTFAAFLIAAVFLFGIPFLLFICCMVPAFILILFGSR
;
A
#
# COMPACT_ATOMS: atom_id res chain seq x y z
N MET A 1 -39.50 -4.18 -14.15
CA MET A 1 -38.44 -3.91 -13.15
C MET A 1 -37.57 -2.81 -13.72
N SER A 2 -37.45 -1.67 -13.02
CA SER A 2 -36.74 -0.50 -13.55
C SER A 2 -35.23 -0.63 -13.33
N GLU A 3 -34.45 -0.14 -14.29
CA GLU A 3 -32.99 -0.14 -14.33
C GLU A 3 -32.33 0.57 -13.13
N ASN A 4 -33.11 1.33 -12.36
CA ASN A 4 -32.66 2.08 -11.18
C ASN A 4 -32.59 1.26 -9.87
N ASP A 5 -33.12 0.04 -9.83
CA ASP A 5 -33.11 -0.79 -8.61
C ASP A 5 -31.84 -1.63 -8.45
N LEU A 6 -31.04 -1.81 -9.52
CA LEU A 6 -29.80 -2.58 -9.48
C LEU A 6 -28.59 -1.82 -8.92
N ASN A 7 -28.64 -0.49 -8.84
CA ASN A 7 -27.46 0.33 -8.47
C ASN A 7 -27.46 0.84 -7.02
N LYS A 8 -28.58 0.81 -6.30
CA LYS A 8 -28.65 1.34 -4.92
C LYS A 8 -28.41 0.30 -3.82
N GLY A 9 -28.44 -0.98 -4.18
CA GLY A 9 -28.41 -2.07 -3.20
C GLY A 9 -27.10 -2.84 -3.12
N VAL A 10 -26.15 -2.74 -4.06
CA VAL A 10 -25.10 -3.77 -4.23
C VAL A 10 -23.83 -3.52 -3.41
N GLY A 11 -23.58 -2.29 -2.96
CA GLY A 11 -22.36 -1.94 -2.20
C GLY A 11 -22.30 -2.55 -0.79
N LYS A 12 -23.37 -2.43 0.01
CA LYS A 12 -23.45 -3.02 1.35
C LYS A 12 -23.44 -4.56 1.36
N PRO A 13 -24.20 -5.28 0.51
CA PRO A 13 -24.18 -6.73 0.49
C PRO A 13 -22.88 -7.29 -0.09
N LEU A 14 -22.15 -6.61 -1.00
CA LEU A 14 -20.82 -7.09 -1.39
C LEU A 14 -19.80 -6.99 -0.25
N ILE A 15 -19.88 -5.93 0.56
CA ILE A 15 -18.99 -5.74 1.73
C ILE A 15 -19.33 -6.76 2.83
N VAL A 16 -20.62 -7.01 3.08
CA VAL A 16 -21.09 -7.97 4.07
C VAL A 16 -20.91 -9.42 3.60
N ALA A 17 -21.11 -9.72 2.31
CA ALA A 17 -20.90 -11.07 1.76
C ALA A 17 -19.42 -11.41 1.53
N GLY A 18 -18.57 -10.43 1.20
CA GLY A 18 -17.13 -10.64 0.98
C GLY A 18 -16.30 -10.73 2.27
N LEU A 19 -16.80 -10.18 3.38
CA LEU A 19 -16.14 -10.23 4.68
C LEU A 19 -16.89 -11.08 5.72
N GLY A 20 -18.13 -11.51 5.47
CA GLY A 20 -18.99 -12.15 6.48
C GLY A 20 -18.30 -13.32 7.19
N ASP A 21 -17.85 -14.29 6.42
CA ASP A 21 -17.15 -15.49 6.95
C ASP A 21 -15.68 -15.20 7.33
N VAL A 22 -15.08 -14.19 6.69
CA VAL A 22 -13.67 -13.84 6.90
C VAL A 22 -13.48 -12.97 8.15
N ARG A 23 -14.52 -12.29 8.63
CA ARG A 23 -14.48 -11.42 9.82
C ARG A 23 -14.03 -12.19 11.05
N ASP A 24 -14.71 -13.28 11.36
CA ASP A 24 -14.40 -14.08 12.53
C ASP A 24 -13.02 -14.74 12.41
N GLN A 25 -12.57 -15.04 11.19
CA GLN A 25 -11.20 -15.49 10.95
C GLN A 25 -10.17 -14.38 11.23
N LEU A 26 -10.41 -13.14 10.76
CA LEU A 26 -9.53 -12.00 11.03
C LEU A 26 -9.46 -11.68 12.53
N ASP A 27 -10.60 -11.71 13.22
CA ASP A 27 -10.65 -11.45 14.66
C ASP A 27 -9.90 -12.52 15.44
N ARG A 28 -10.04 -13.80 15.08
CA ARG A 28 -9.26 -14.91 15.65
C ARG A 28 -7.76 -14.79 15.41
N CYS A 29 -7.34 -14.12 14.33
CA CYS A 29 -5.92 -13.95 14.02
C CYS A 29 -5.32 -12.73 14.70
N PHE A 30 -6.06 -11.61 14.81
CA PHE A 30 -5.47 -10.32 15.21
C PHE A 30 -5.84 -9.88 16.63
N LEU A 31 -7.02 -10.21 17.15
CA LEU A 31 -7.38 -9.84 18.52
C LEU A 31 -6.50 -10.53 19.58
N PRO A 32 -6.13 -11.82 19.46
CA PRO A 32 -5.23 -12.47 20.42
C PRO A 32 -3.80 -11.88 20.44
N LEU A 33 -3.42 -11.10 19.44
CA LEU A 33 -2.16 -10.37 19.42
C LEU A 33 -2.20 -9.08 20.25
N GLY A 34 -3.30 -8.82 20.97
CA GLY A 34 -3.50 -7.60 21.74
C GLY A 34 -3.89 -6.39 20.88
N LEU A 35 -4.40 -6.63 19.67
CA LEU A 35 -4.84 -5.55 18.78
C LEU A 35 -6.32 -5.27 18.98
N GLU A 36 -6.67 -4.00 18.93
CA GLU A 36 -8.02 -3.48 19.04
C GLU A 36 -8.58 -3.16 17.65
N LEU A 37 -9.88 -3.40 17.47
CA LEU A 37 -10.56 -3.09 16.23
C LEU A 37 -10.86 -1.58 16.15
N ASP A 38 -10.22 -0.90 15.20
CA ASP A 38 -10.54 0.47 14.81
C ASP A 38 -11.46 0.40 13.58
N SER A 39 -12.73 0.81 13.70
CA SER A 39 -13.70 0.53 12.65
C SER A 39 -13.48 1.41 11.41
N MET A 40 -13.47 0.80 10.22
CA MET A 40 -13.59 1.50 8.94
C MET A 40 -14.86 1.06 8.20
N PHE A 41 -15.51 2.00 7.50
CA PHE A 41 -16.74 1.75 6.73
C PHE A 41 -16.55 0.76 5.56
N ALA A 42 -15.33 0.64 5.01
CA ALA A 42 -15.03 -0.15 3.80
C ALA A 42 -13.98 -1.26 4.01
N GLY A 43 -13.65 -1.59 5.26
CA GLY A 43 -12.61 -2.56 5.59
C GLY A 43 -12.57 -2.88 7.08
N ARG A 44 -11.52 -3.57 7.54
CA ARG A 44 -11.20 -3.74 8.95
C ARG A 44 -9.84 -3.12 9.22
N LYS A 45 -9.72 -2.40 10.33
CA LYS A 45 -8.44 -1.89 10.79
C LYS A 45 -8.23 -2.38 12.22
N TYR A 46 -7.04 -2.91 12.49
CA TYR A 46 -6.62 -3.29 13.82
C TYR A 46 -5.45 -2.39 14.22
N VAL A 47 -5.45 -1.90 15.44
CA VAL A 47 -4.42 -1.04 16.00
C VAL A 47 -3.94 -1.61 17.32
N GLY A 48 -2.67 -1.43 17.65
CA GLY A 48 -2.12 -1.89 18.91
C GLY A 48 -0.62 -1.69 18.93
N GLU A 49 0.10 -2.54 19.64
CA GLU A 49 1.55 -2.44 19.75
C GLU A 49 2.24 -3.79 19.51
N VAL A 50 3.43 -3.73 18.91
CA VAL A 50 4.33 -4.87 18.78
C VAL A 50 5.75 -4.43 19.15
N ASN A 51 6.40 -5.14 20.07
CA ASN A 51 7.74 -4.82 20.55
C ASN A 51 7.90 -3.34 21.00
N GLY A 52 6.86 -2.75 21.59
CA GLY A 52 6.83 -1.34 22.03
C GLY A 52 6.65 -0.31 20.91
N ARG A 53 6.23 -0.72 19.71
CA ARG A 53 5.96 0.16 18.55
C ARG A 53 4.49 0.11 18.17
N SER A 54 3.93 1.24 17.75
CA SER A 54 2.57 1.27 17.22
C SER A 54 2.46 0.41 15.96
N LEU A 55 1.47 -0.48 15.95
CA LEU A 55 1.13 -1.38 14.85
C LEU A 55 -0.24 -0.98 14.30
N THR A 56 -0.36 -0.94 12.99
CA THR A 56 -1.65 -0.84 12.29
C THR A 56 -1.75 -1.90 11.21
N ILE A 57 -2.82 -2.69 11.24
CA ILE A 57 -3.20 -3.65 10.21
C ILE A 57 -4.45 -3.12 9.51
N THR A 58 -4.42 -3.00 8.19
CA THR A 58 -5.57 -2.58 7.39
C THR A 58 -5.91 -3.66 6.38
N ILE A 59 -7.14 -4.16 6.43
CA ILE A 59 -7.70 -5.11 5.47
C ILE A 59 -8.85 -4.43 4.73
N ALA A 60 -8.80 -4.44 3.41
CA ALA A 60 -9.85 -3.85 2.57
C ALA A 60 -10.17 -4.74 1.36
N LEU A 61 -11.37 -4.55 0.81
CA LEU A 61 -11.82 -5.29 -0.35
C LEU A 61 -11.06 -4.82 -1.59
N ARG A 62 -10.54 -5.78 -2.36
CA ARG A 62 -10.00 -5.53 -3.68
C ARG A 62 -11.05 -5.83 -4.73
N THR A 63 -11.44 -4.82 -5.49
CA THR A 63 -12.39 -4.96 -6.61
C THR A 63 -11.74 -4.55 -7.93
N ARG A 64 -12.07 -5.28 -8.99
CA ARG A 64 -11.71 -4.97 -10.37
C ARG A 64 -12.97 -4.61 -11.15
N ASN A 65 -12.92 -3.56 -11.97
CA ASN A 65 -13.96 -3.34 -12.97
C ASN A 65 -13.85 -4.40 -14.06
N LYS A 66 -14.95 -5.08 -14.35
CA LYS A 66 -15.08 -5.97 -15.50
C LYS A 66 -16.14 -5.40 -16.43
N TYR A 67 -15.78 -5.26 -17.69
CA TYR A 67 -16.64 -4.80 -18.76
C TYR A 67 -17.17 -6.04 -19.50
N VAL A 68 -18.49 -6.15 -19.65
CA VAL A 68 -19.14 -7.23 -20.42
C VAL A 68 -19.34 -6.79 -21.87
N THR A 69 -19.66 -5.52 -22.04
CA THR A 69 -19.74 -4.77 -23.30
C THR A 69 -19.10 -3.39 -23.08
N SER A 70 -18.98 -2.57 -24.13
CA SER A 70 -18.45 -1.19 -24.03
C SER A 70 -19.10 -0.36 -22.92
N ASP A 71 -20.36 -0.64 -22.60
CA ASP A 71 -21.20 0.22 -21.76
C ASP A 71 -21.61 -0.42 -20.42
N ILE A 72 -21.42 -1.73 -20.25
CA ILE A 72 -21.79 -2.44 -19.02
C ILE A 72 -20.53 -2.76 -18.21
N SER A 73 -20.33 -2.01 -17.13
CA SER A 73 -19.28 -2.26 -16.14
C SER A 73 -19.86 -2.78 -14.83
N TYR A 74 -19.27 -3.83 -14.28
CA TYR A 74 -19.55 -4.25 -12.90
C TYR A 74 -18.25 -4.42 -12.11
N ARG A 75 -18.34 -4.21 -10.79
CA ARG A 75 -17.21 -4.45 -9.87
C ARG A 75 -17.18 -5.92 -9.49
N LYS A 76 -16.17 -6.64 -9.98
CA LYS A 76 -15.88 -8.01 -9.56
C LYS A 76 -14.98 -7.99 -8.33
N PHE A 77 -15.40 -8.68 -7.27
CA PHE A 77 -14.54 -8.96 -6.12
C PHE A 77 -13.36 -9.85 -6.55
N THR A 78 -12.15 -9.46 -6.16
CA THR A 78 -10.91 -10.16 -6.53
C THR A 78 -10.12 -10.67 -5.34
N GLY A 79 -10.59 -10.44 -4.12
CA GLY A 79 -9.94 -10.84 -2.88
C GLY A 79 -9.84 -9.69 -1.88
N LEU A 80 -9.21 -9.97 -0.75
CA LEU A 80 -8.88 -8.97 0.27
C LEU A 80 -7.44 -8.53 0.07
N TRP A 81 -7.18 -7.23 0.13
CA TRP A 81 -5.82 -6.71 0.29
C TRP A 81 -5.54 -6.55 1.78
N MET A 82 -4.27 -6.66 2.16
CA MET A 82 -3.85 -6.43 3.55
C MET A 82 -2.55 -5.66 3.59
N ASP A 83 -2.52 -4.66 4.46
CA ASP A 83 -1.34 -3.91 4.85
C ASP A 83 -1.10 -4.09 6.35
N ILE A 84 0.11 -4.48 6.73
CA ILE A 84 0.61 -4.44 8.10
C ILE A 84 1.64 -3.35 8.16
N SER A 85 1.60 -2.54 9.22
CA SER A 85 2.55 -1.45 9.35
C SER A 85 2.95 -1.16 10.77
N VAL A 86 4.24 -0.90 10.97
CA VAL A 86 4.88 -0.69 12.27
C VAL A 86 5.60 0.66 12.23
N GLU A 87 5.35 1.50 13.23
CA GLU A 87 6.07 2.76 13.40
C GLU A 87 7.51 2.53 13.85
N THR A 88 8.42 3.37 13.37
CA THR A 88 9.86 3.30 13.70
C THR A 88 10.45 4.72 13.65
N PRO A 89 11.47 5.06 14.46
CA PRO A 89 12.15 6.35 14.34
C PRO A 89 13.01 6.47 13.07
N VAL A 90 13.18 5.39 12.29
CA VAL A 90 13.99 5.38 11.07
C VAL A 90 13.36 6.28 10.00
N MET A 91 14.05 7.36 9.66
CA MET A 91 13.64 8.32 8.65
C MET A 91 14.34 8.04 7.32
N SER A 92 14.03 6.93 6.66
CA SER A 92 14.63 6.60 5.34
C SER A 92 13.60 6.01 4.39
N ARG A 93 14.03 5.64 3.18
CA ARG A 93 13.20 4.96 2.20
C ARG A 93 13.88 3.71 1.68
N MET A 94 13.12 2.61 1.70
CA MET A 94 13.53 1.34 1.12
C MET A 94 12.31 0.61 0.57
N MET A 95 12.49 -0.20 -0.46
CA MET A 95 11.48 -1.06 -1.03
C MET A 95 12.08 -2.40 -1.39
N MET A 96 11.39 -3.47 -1.03
CA MET A 96 11.74 -4.86 -1.33
C MET A 96 10.50 -5.57 -1.85
N ALA A 97 10.60 -6.15 -3.05
CA ALA A 97 9.45 -6.78 -3.70
C ALA A 97 9.86 -7.85 -4.71
N GLN A 98 8.84 -8.53 -5.25
CA GLN A 98 8.98 -9.57 -6.28
C GLN A 98 8.23 -9.20 -7.58
N PRO A 99 8.56 -8.08 -8.26
CA PRO A 99 7.82 -7.68 -9.44
C PRO A 99 8.15 -8.58 -10.64
N ARG A 100 7.11 -9.07 -11.34
CA ARG A 100 7.23 -9.92 -12.54
C ARG A 100 6.91 -9.16 -13.83
N GLY A 101 7.55 -9.56 -14.93
CA GLY A 101 7.26 -9.04 -16.28
C GLY A 101 7.37 -7.50 -16.38
N TRP A 102 6.36 -6.85 -16.96
CA TRP A 102 6.34 -5.38 -17.13
C TRP A 102 6.32 -4.61 -15.80
N ALA A 103 5.73 -5.19 -14.75
CA ALA A 103 5.70 -4.58 -13.42
C ALA A 103 7.10 -4.33 -12.85
N ARG A 104 8.10 -5.13 -13.26
CA ARG A 104 9.50 -4.94 -12.90
C ARG A 104 10.06 -3.62 -13.41
N ARG A 105 9.86 -3.33 -14.70
CA ARG A 105 10.34 -2.09 -15.34
C ARG A 105 9.60 -0.88 -14.78
N PHE A 106 8.29 -1.00 -14.62
CA PHE A 106 7.47 0.06 -14.04
C PHE A 106 7.87 0.37 -12.59
N SER A 107 8.07 -0.65 -11.76
CA SER A 107 8.54 -0.49 -10.39
C SER A 107 9.90 0.21 -10.35
N ALA A 108 10.87 -0.24 -11.13
CA ALA A 108 12.19 0.40 -11.20
C ALA A 108 12.12 1.87 -11.64
N PHE A 109 11.26 2.19 -12.61
CA PHE A 109 11.01 3.57 -13.03
C PHE A 109 10.43 4.42 -11.89
N VAL A 110 9.38 3.94 -11.22
CA VAL A 110 8.73 4.65 -10.12
C VAL A 110 9.71 4.87 -8.96
N GLN A 111 10.53 3.87 -8.62
CA GLN A 111 11.48 4.01 -7.52
C GLN A 111 12.59 5.01 -7.84
N ARG A 112 13.13 5.00 -9.07
CA ARG A 112 14.09 6.01 -9.52
C ARG A 112 13.50 7.42 -9.50
N TRP A 113 12.25 7.57 -9.96
CA TRP A 113 11.54 8.84 -9.91
C TRP A 113 11.35 9.35 -8.47
N ARG A 114 11.18 8.44 -7.49
CA ARG A 114 11.14 8.75 -6.05
C ARG A 114 12.52 8.97 -5.42
N GLY A 115 13.59 8.99 -6.22
CA GLY A 115 14.96 9.18 -5.73
C GLY A 115 15.51 7.96 -4.99
N GLN A 116 14.97 6.77 -5.23
CA GLN A 116 15.56 5.52 -4.75
C GLN A 116 16.41 4.89 -5.84
N GLN A 117 17.53 4.31 -5.45
CA GLN A 117 18.46 3.63 -6.32
C GLN A 117 18.42 2.11 -6.05
N PRO A 118 18.69 1.27 -7.05
CA PRO A 118 18.75 -0.17 -6.84
C PRO A 118 19.88 -0.51 -5.87
N VAL A 119 19.65 -1.49 -5.01
CA VAL A 119 20.69 -2.08 -4.16
C VAL A 119 21.42 -3.12 -5.01
N GLU A 120 22.66 -2.86 -5.40
CA GLU A 120 23.36 -3.63 -6.45
C GLU A 120 23.67 -5.06 -6.01
N ASN A 121 24.17 -5.20 -4.77
CA ASN A 121 24.54 -6.49 -4.18
C ASN A 121 23.43 -7.10 -3.32
N ALA A 122 22.16 -6.84 -3.68
CA ALA A 122 21.03 -7.40 -2.95
C ALA A 122 21.03 -8.94 -3.01
N PRO A 123 20.91 -9.64 -1.87
CA PRO A 123 20.89 -11.11 -1.84
C PRO A 123 19.67 -11.64 -2.59
N ASN A 124 19.83 -12.77 -3.28
CA ASN A 124 18.72 -13.42 -3.97
C ASN A 124 17.84 -14.23 -2.99
N LEU A 125 17.10 -13.53 -2.13
CA LEU A 125 16.31 -14.14 -1.05
C LEU A 125 15.13 -14.96 -1.56
N VAL A 126 14.53 -14.50 -2.65
CA VAL A 126 13.29 -15.02 -3.23
C VAL A 126 13.30 -14.81 -4.74
N GLU A 127 12.50 -15.58 -5.47
CA GLU A 127 12.45 -15.46 -6.93
C GLU A 127 12.04 -14.04 -7.36
N ASN A 128 12.79 -13.43 -8.28
CA ASN A 128 12.60 -12.05 -8.75
C ASN A 128 12.73 -10.98 -7.64
N PHE A 129 13.47 -11.27 -6.57
CA PHE A 129 13.76 -10.28 -5.54
C PHE A 129 14.39 -9.02 -6.13
N MET A 130 13.88 -7.87 -5.71
CA MET A 130 14.44 -6.57 -6.03
C MET A 130 14.38 -5.68 -4.81
N ALA A 131 15.47 -4.97 -4.56
CA ALA A 131 15.58 -3.98 -3.51
C ALA A 131 15.98 -2.62 -4.09
N PHE A 132 15.33 -1.58 -3.58
CA PHE A 132 15.67 -0.18 -3.83
C PHE A 132 15.79 0.53 -2.50
N ALA A 133 16.76 1.42 -2.37
CA ALA A 133 16.94 2.23 -1.19
C ALA A 133 17.28 3.66 -1.60
N HIS A 134 16.92 4.64 -0.75
CA HIS A 134 17.43 5.99 -0.92
C HIS A 134 18.95 6.06 -0.68
N ASP A 135 19.42 5.24 0.25
CA ASP A 135 20.84 5.03 0.56
C ASP A 135 21.20 3.56 0.22
N PRO A 136 21.73 3.28 -0.99
CA PRO A 136 22.02 1.93 -1.43
C PRO A 136 23.06 1.23 -0.56
N ALA A 137 24.09 1.94 -0.11
CA ALA A 137 25.14 1.37 0.73
C ALA A 137 24.57 0.88 2.06
N TRP A 138 23.69 1.68 2.67
CA TRP A 138 22.94 1.22 3.84
C TRP A 138 22.04 0.02 3.52
N GLY A 139 21.32 0.06 2.39
CA GLY A 139 20.49 -1.05 1.94
C GLY A 139 21.25 -2.36 1.76
N GLU A 140 22.49 -2.30 1.24
CA GLU A 140 23.37 -3.47 1.12
C GLU A 140 23.75 -4.03 2.49
N MET A 141 24.20 -3.17 3.41
CA MET A 141 24.55 -3.60 4.77
C MET A 141 23.35 -4.19 5.52
N PHE A 142 22.18 -3.55 5.43
CA PHE A 142 20.96 -4.00 6.07
C PHE A 142 20.51 -5.37 5.54
N LEU A 143 20.60 -5.58 4.21
CA LEU A 143 20.25 -6.86 3.60
C LEU A 143 21.32 -7.95 3.79
N ALA A 144 22.55 -7.59 4.14
CA ALA A 144 23.59 -8.57 4.43
C ALA A 144 23.35 -9.32 5.76
N ASP A 145 22.56 -8.76 6.68
CA ASP A 145 22.22 -9.39 7.96
C ASP A 145 21.28 -10.60 7.77
N THR A 146 21.73 -11.77 8.24
CA THR A 146 20.98 -13.03 8.11
C THR A 146 19.66 -13.04 8.88
N ALA A 147 19.55 -12.28 9.98
CA ALA A 147 18.29 -12.11 10.70
C ALA A 147 17.29 -11.31 9.85
N VAL A 148 17.72 -10.22 9.23
CA VAL A 148 16.90 -9.42 8.29
C VAL A 148 16.45 -10.28 7.12
N GLN A 149 17.35 -11.05 6.51
CA GLN A 149 17.02 -11.96 5.41
C GLN A 149 15.95 -12.98 5.79
N SER A 150 16.04 -13.57 6.98
CA SER A 150 15.09 -14.57 7.46
C SER A 150 13.67 -14.00 7.60
N HIS A 151 13.54 -12.80 8.16
CA HIS A 151 12.24 -12.11 8.28
C HIS A 151 11.69 -11.70 6.90
N LEU A 152 12.55 -11.28 5.99
CA LEU A 152 12.17 -10.93 4.61
C LEU A 152 11.67 -12.14 3.82
N ILE A 153 12.33 -13.29 3.94
CA ILE A 153 11.88 -14.54 3.31
C ILE A 153 10.49 -14.92 3.83
N LEU A 154 10.26 -14.81 5.15
CA LEU A 154 8.96 -15.09 5.75
C LEU A 154 7.86 -14.19 5.18
N LEU A 155 8.12 -12.88 5.05
CA LEU A 155 7.14 -11.90 4.57
C LEU A 155 6.88 -11.97 3.06
N MET A 156 7.84 -12.46 2.26
CA MET A 156 7.73 -12.45 0.80
C MET A 156 7.51 -13.82 0.17
N ASN A 157 7.84 -14.92 0.86
CA ASN A 157 7.81 -16.27 0.30
C ASN A 157 7.16 -17.29 1.24
N HIS A 158 6.21 -16.85 2.06
CA HIS A 158 5.36 -17.79 2.78
C HIS A 158 4.59 -18.67 1.76
N PRO A 159 4.49 -20.00 1.96
CA PRO A 159 3.88 -20.91 0.98
C PRO A 159 2.45 -20.56 0.56
N THR A 160 1.72 -19.88 1.43
CA THR A 160 0.33 -19.49 1.23
C THR A 160 0.17 -18.07 0.69
N LEU A 161 1.25 -17.28 0.58
CA LEU A 161 1.18 -15.91 0.09
C LEU A 161 1.08 -15.89 -1.44
N PRO A 162 0.10 -15.17 -2.01
CA PRO A 162 0.05 -14.95 -3.44
C PRO A 162 1.20 -14.02 -3.88
N PRO A 163 1.62 -14.10 -5.15
CA PRO A 163 2.74 -13.31 -5.64
C PRO A 163 2.43 -11.81 -5.57
N GLY A 164 3.48 -11.02 -5.34
CA GLY A 164 3.40 -9.56 -5.33
C GLY A 164 3.35 -8.94 -3.93
N ALA A 165 3.63 -9.72 -2.89
CA ALA A 165 3.95 -9.16 -1.57
C ALA A 165 5.15 -8.22 -1.67
N ALA A 166 5.14 -7.15 -0.88
CA ALA A 166 6.21 -6.17 -0.86
C ALA A 166 6.37 -5.56 0.53
N VAL A 167 7.61 -5.27 0.89
CA VAL A 167 7.99 -4.61 2.14
C VAL A 167 8.57 -3.24 1.79
N TYR A 168 8.14 -2.21 2.52
CA TYR A 168 8.55 -0.82 2.32
C TYR A 168 8.97 -0.23 3.65
N LEU A 169 10.06 0.53 3.61
CA LEU A 169 10.36 1.53 4.60
C LEU A 169 10.00 2.89 3.98
N THR A 170 9.10 3.60 4.64
CA THR A 170 8.85 5.03 4.44
C THR A 170 9.34 5.78 5.68
N PRO A 171 9.59 7.09 5.61
CA PRO A 171 10.09 7.81 6.77
C PRO A 171 9.15 7.66 7.96
N GLY A 172 9.64 7.05 9.03
CA GLY A 172 8.88 6.80 10.25
C GLY A 172 8.13 5.47 10.32
N LYS A 173 8.17 4.62 9.28
CA LYS A 173 7.24 3.49 9.17
C LYS A 173 7.70 2.36 8.25
N TRP A 174 7.68 1.14 8.76
CA TRP A 174 7.74 -0.09 7.97
C TRP A 174 6.34 -0.54 7.57
N MET A 175 6.20 -1.03 6.35
CA MET A 175 4.95 -1.53 5.80
C MET A 175 5.19 -2.82 5.04
N TRP A 176 4.35 -3.82 5.27
CA TRP A 176 4.24 -5.00 4.43
C TRP A 176 2.85 -5.02 3.81
N THR A 177 2.78 -5.14 2.49
CA THR A 177 1.53 -5.22 1.74
C THR A 177 1.45 -6.55 1.01
N THR A 178 0.26 -7.14 1.00
CA THR A 178 -0.06 -8.24 0.11
C THR A 178 -1.27 -7.90 -0.76
N PRO A 179 -1.17 -8.05 -2.09
CA PRO A 179 -2.24 -7.71 -3.02
C PRO A 179 -3.43 -8.66 -2.95
N ALA A 180 -3.26 -9.82 -2.30
CA ALA A 180 -4.32 -10.76 -1.97
C ALA A 180 -3.99 -11.48 -0.66
N MET A 181 -4.95 -11.58 0.23
CA MET A 181 -4.85 -12.42 1.42
C MET A 181 -4.86 -13.90 1.02
N PRO A 182 -4.07 -14.76 1.70
CA PRO A 182 -4.24 -16.20 1.58
C PRO A 182 -5.65 -16.61 1.97
N SER A 183 -6.22 -17.60 1.29
CA SER A 183 -7.54 -18.15 1.66
C SER A 183 -7.52 -18.94 2.97
N ASP A 184 -6.34 -19.40 3.40
CA ASP A 184 -6.11 -20.36 4.49
C ASP A 184 -5.16 -19.80 5.57
N PHE A 185 -5.09 -18.48 5.74
CA PHE A 185 -4.20 -17.89 6.75
C PHE A 185 -4.63 -18.27 8.17
N THR A 186 -3.65 -18.65 9.00
CA THR A 186 -3.84 -19.08 10.38
C THR A 186 -3.40 -18.00 11.37
N PRO A 187 -3.82 -18.07 12.65
CA PRO A 187 -3.34 -17.16 13.68
C PRO A 187 -1.81 -17.16 13.80
N GLU A 188 -1.17 -18.32 13.64
CA GLU A 188 0.29 -18.45 13.71
C GLU A 188 0.98 -17.72 12.55
N ALA A 189 0.44 -17.81 11.33
CA ALA A 189 0.96 -17.08 10.19
C ALA A 189 0.81 -15.55 10.37
N ALA A 190 -0.35 -15.10 10.86
CA ALA A 190 -0.58 -13.69 11.17
C ALA A 190 0.40 -13.16 12.22
N GLN A 191 0.61 -13.93 13.29
CA GLN A 191 1.58 -13.63 14.33
C GLN A 191 3.00 -13.53 13.77
N GLN A 192 3.41 -14.48 12.92
CA GLN A 192 4.72 -14.49 12.28
C GLN A 192 4.93 -13.26 11.40
N TRP A 193 3.93 -12.82 10.63
CA TRP A 193 4.05 -11.61 9.80
C TRP A 193 4.20 -10.34 10.65
N VAL A 194 3.38 -10.21 11.69
CA VAL A 194 3.43 -9.05 12.61
C VAL A 194 4.79 -8.98 13.30
N TYR A 195 5.28 -10.09 13.85
CA TYR A 195 6.57 -10.11 14.51
C TYR A 195 7.75 -9.95 13.55
N ALA A 196 7.71 -10.57 12.37
CA ALA A 196 8.76 -10.38 11.36
C ALA A 196 8.90 -8.90 10.98
N LEU A 197 7.78 -8.19 10.77
CA LEU A 197 7.82 -6.75 10.48
C LEU A 197 8.32 -5.94 11.69
N GLY A 198 7.92 -6.30 12.91
CA GLY A 198 8.42 -5.67 14.13
C GLY A 198 9.93 -5.88 14.34
N HIS A 199 10.47 -7.05 14.00
CA HIS A 199 11.91 -7.33 14.04
C HIS A 199 12.68 -6.57 12.96
N LEU A 200 12.13 -6.41 11.75
CA LEU A 200 12.72 -5.55 10.73
C LEU A 200 12.80 -4.09 11.18
N ALA A 201 11.77 -3.59 11.85
CA ALA A 201 11.79 -2.25 12.44
C ALA A 201 12.91 -2.11 13.49
N ALA A 202 13.02 -3.08 14.41
CA ALA A 202 14.07 -3.08 15.42
C ALA A 202 15.49 -3.18 14.81
N ALA A 203 15.68 -4.02 13.78
CA ALA A 203 16.95 -4.16 13.09
C ALA A 203 17.36 -2.86 12.38
N ALA A 204 16.39 -2.18 11.75
CA ALA A 204 16.66 -0.91 11.07
C ALA A 204 17.07 0.20 12.05
N GLU A 205 16.55 0.20 13.27
CA GLU A 205 16.92 1.16 14.32
C GLU A 205 18.33 0.94 14.87
N GLN A 206 18.78 -0.31 14.89
CA GLN A 206 20.13 -0.69 15.34
C GLN A 206 21.18 -0.59 14.23
N SER A 207 20.73 -0.40 12.99
CA SER A 207 21.60 -0.28 11.83
C SER A 207 22.45 1.01 11.88
N PRO A 208 23.62 1.04 11.22
CA PRO A 208 24.46 2.23 11.19
C PRO A 208 23.70 3.45 10.62
N PRO A 209 24.18 4.67 10.92
CA PRO A 209 23.53 5.90 10.48
C PRO A 209 23.31 5.88 8.96
N MET A 210 22.07 6.14 8.56
CA MET A 210 21.66 6.22 7.17
C MET A 210 21.29 7.66 6.80
N THR A 211 21.26 7.95 5.50
CA THR A 211 20.80 9.24 5.02
C THR A 211 19.34 9.46 5.40
N ALA A 212 19.09 10.46 6.26
CA ALA A 212 17.75 10.78 6.71
C ALA A 212 16.92 11.47 5.61
N VAL A 213 15.69 11.03 5.45
CA VAL A 213 14.77 11.44 4.40
C VAL A 213 13.50 11.96 5.02
N GLN A 214 13.13 13.19 4.65
CA GLN A 214 11.92 13.80 5.15
C GLN A 214 10.66 13.13 4.56
N PRO A 215 9.60 12.93 5.36
CA PRO A 215 8.32 12.47 4.82
C PRO A 215 7.83 13.47 3.78
N SER A 216 7.38 12.96 2.64
CA SER A 216 6.72 13.75 1.59
C SER A 216 5.39 14.29 2.08
N TRP A 217 4.86 15.32 1.42
CA TRP A 217 3.56 15.89 1.77
C TRP A 217 2.44 14.84 1.80
N LEU A 218 2.43 13.88 0.87
CA LEU A 218 1.46 12.77 0.86
C LEU A 218 1.63 11.84 2.07
N GLU A 219 2.86 11.54 2.47
CA GLU A 219 3.16 10.69 3.64
C GLU A 219 2.84 11.40 4.96
N ARG A 220 2.86 12.75 4.98
CA ARG A 220 2.45 13.55 6.15
C ARG A 220 0.94 13.67 6.31
N GLN A 221 0.17 13.37 5.28
CA GLN A 221 -1.28 13.57 5.32
C GLN A 221 -2.01 12.36 5.90
N ASN A 222 -2.95 12.64 6.82
CA ASN A 222 -3.98 11.70 7.21
C ASN A 222 -4.80 11.28 5.96
N PRO A 223 -5.15 9.99 5.79
CA PRO A 223 -5.83 9.48 4.59
C PRO A 223 -7.16 10.21 4.29
N THR A 224 -7.81 10.76 5.31
CA THR A 224 -9.02 11.60 5.19
C THR A 224 -8.77 12.94 4.52
N PHE A 225 -7.62 13.58 4.77
CA PHE A 225 -7.30 14.90 4.20
C PHE A 225 -6.78 14.79 2.75
N ALA A 226 -6.04 13.72 2.44
CA ALA A 226 -5.63 13.41 1.07
C ALA A 226 -6.83 13.15 0.14
N ALA A 227 -7.84 12.41 0.61
CA ALA A 227 -9.08 12.20 -0.13
C ALA A 227 -9.85 13.50 -0.38
N PHE A 228 -9.89 14.40 0.60
CA PHE A 228 -10.50 15.73 0.47
C PHE A 228 -9.75 16.60 -0.55
N LEU A 229 -8.42 16.63 -0.51
CA LEU A 229 -7.61 17.44 -1.44
C LEU A 229 -7.68 16.93 -2.87
N ILE A 230 -7.64 15.61 -3.07
CA ILE A 230 -7.84 15.01 -4.39
C ILE A 230 -9.25 15.37 -4.89
N ALA A 231 -10.29 15.19 -4.08
CA ALA A 231 -11.64 15.58 -4.44
C ALA A 231 -11.74 17.08 -4.77
N ALA A 232 -11.08 17.96 -4.02
CA ALA A 232 -11.05 19.40 -4.26
C ALA A 232 -10.32 19.76 -5.57
N VAL A 233 -9.21 19.10 -5.89
CA VAL A 233 -8.49 19.31 -7.16
C VAL A 233 -9.32 18.85 -8.35
N PHE A 234 -10.03 17.72 -8.24
CA PHE A 234 -10.93 17.26 -9.29
C PHE A 234 -12.17 18.16 -9.43
N LEU A 235 -12.76 18.61 -8.31
CA LEU A 235 -13.97 19.44 -8.31
C LEU A 235 -13.72 20.89 -8.69
N PHE A 236 -12.56 21.45 -8.36
CA PHE A 236 -12.28 22.88 -8.54
C PHE A 236 -11.09 23.11 -9.47
N GLY A 237 -10.01 22.32 -9.35
CA GLY A 237 -8.79 22.51 -10.14
C GLY A 237 -9.00 22.25 -11.64
N ILE A 238 -9.60 21.11 -12.00
CA ILE A 238 -9.86 20.76 -13.40
C ILE A 238 -10.81 21.76 -14.10
N PRO A 239 -11.99 22.09 -13.55
CA PRO A 239 -12.87 23.07 -14.18
C PRO A 239 -12.26 24.47 -14.22
N PHE A 240 -11.44 24.87 -13.24
CA PHE A 240 -10.74 26.15 -13.28
C PHE A 240 -9.66 26.19 -14.37
N LEU A 241 -8.92 25.09 -14.55
CA LEU A 241 -7.89 25.00 -15.58
C LEU A 241 -8.52 24.93 -16.99
N LEU A 242 -9.65 24.24 -17.15
CA LEU A 242 -10.46 24.28 -18.37
C LEU A 242 -11.03 25.68 -18.64
N PHE A 243 -11.51 26.37 -17.59
CA PHE A 243 -12.01 27.74 -17.72
C PHE A 243 -10.91 28.69 -18.20
N ILE A 244 -9.71 28.63 -17.63
CA ILE A 244 -8.56 29.42 -18.08
C ILE A 244 -8.20 29.07 -19.53
N CYS A 245 -8.09 27.78 -19.86
CA CYS A 245 -7.74 27.32 -21.21
C CYS A 245 -8.77 27.70 -22.27
N CYS A 246 -10.05 27.85 -21.92
CA CYS A 246 -11.09 28.27 -22.87
C CYS A 246 -11.24 29.80 -22.93
N MET A 247 -11.20 30.47 -21.78
CA MET A 247 -11.48 31.90 -21.69
C MET A 247 -10.29 32.75 -22.10
N VAL A 248 -9.05 32.34 -21.79
CA VAL A 248 -7.86 33.13 -22.16
C VAL A 248 -7.71 33.22 -23.68
N PRO A 249 -7.81 32.12 -24.47
CA PRO A 249 -7.80 32.23 -25.94
C PRO A 249 -9.00 33.01 -26.49
N ALA A 250 -10.19 32.86 -25.91
CA ALA A 250 -11.36 33.63 -26.32
C ALA A 250 -11.17 35.14 -26.11
N PHE A 251 -10.62 35.54 -24.95
CA PHE A 251 -10.28 36.94 -24.67
C PHE A 251 -9.18 37.48 -25.58
N ILE A 252 -8.15 36.66 -25.89
CA ILE A 252 -7.11 37.03 -26.85
C ILE A 252 -7.73 37.22 -28.24
N LEU A 253 -8.61 36.33 -28.69
CA LEU A 253 -9.28 36.46 -29.99
C LEU A 253 -10.22 37.68 -30.05
N ILE A 254 -10.92 38.00 -28.97
CA ILE A 254 -11.79 39.20 -28.90
C ILE A 254 -10.95 40.49 -28.91
N LEU A 255 -9.84 40.53 -28.17
CA LEU A 255 -9.00 41.72 -28.05
C LEU A 255 -8.10 41.97 -29.28
N PHE A 256 -7.69 40.92 -29.98
CA PHE A 256 -6.77 41.02 -31.13
C PHE A 256 -7.43 40.75 -32.50
N GLY A 257 -8.61 40.13 -32.53
CA GLY A 257 -9.37 39.88 -33.77
C GLY A 257 -10.32 41.02 -34.15
N SER A 258 -10.44 42.07 -33.34
CA SER A 258 -11.28 43.25 -33.63
C SER A 258 -10.50 44.39 -34.32
N ARG A 259 -9.41 44.08 -35.02
CA ARG A 259 -8.67 45.02 -35.87
C ARG A 259 -8.84 44.69 -37.33
#